data_AF-A0A9P7ZEH0-F1
#
_entry.id   AF-A0A9P7ZEH0-F1
#
_cell.length_a   1.000
_cell.length_b   1.000
_cell.length_c   1.000
_cell.angle_alpha   90.00
_cell.angle_beta   90.00
_cell.angle_gamma   90.00
#
_symmetry.space_group_name_H-M   'P 1'
#
loop_
_entity.id
_entity.type
_entity.pdbx_description
1 polymer ?
#
loop_
_entity_poly.entity_id
_entity_poly.type
_entity_poly.pdbx_seq_one_letter_code
_entity_poly.pdbx_strand_id
1 'polypeptide(L)'
;MSASLFRRQALGTARCFSTSQRRYAAEVKSLGVIGAGQMGLGIALVAARAAQVPVHLIDNSEASIQKALAFAKKLLDKDVTKQKLTQEQADKARSLLAASTEMDDLSSVDFVIEAVPELPPLKFDIFRRLAQICPKHAILATNTSSISITKIAAATTDDPTDTSASSRVVSTHFMNPVPVQKGVEIISGLQTSKETLETAVEFCKKMGKITSVSADAPGFLANRILMPYINEAVICLETGVGDRDSIDAIMKNGTNVPMGPLQLADFIGLDTCLSIMKVLHGETGDSKYRPSVLLGKMVDAGWLGKKSGKGFYEY
;
A
#
# COMPACT_ATOMS: atom_id res chain seq x y z
N MET A 1 -38.48 -18.49 53.94
CA MET A 1 -37.22 -18.23 53.20
C MET A 1 -37.20 -19.22 52.02
N SER A 2 -37.96 -18.94 50.96
CA SER A 2 -37.52 -18.33 49.69
C SER A 2 -36.38 -19.07 48.99
N ALA A 3 -36.74 -19.87 47.98
CA ALA A 3 -35.87 -20.25 46.87
C ALA A 3 -36.75 -20.46 45.62
N SER A 4 -37.11 -19.36 44.96
CA SER A 4 -37.76 -19.39 43.65
C SER A 4 -36.72 -19.62 42.56
N LEU A 5 -36.82 -20.75 41.85
CA LEU A 5 -36.07 -21.06 40.65
C LEU A 5 -36.48 -20.15 39.49
N PHE A 6 -35.68 -19.11 39.21
CA PHE A 6 -35.74 -18.39 37.94
C PHE A 6 -34.89 -19.11 36.89
N ARG A 7 -35.54 -19.94 36.06
CA ARG A 7 -34.97 -20.44 34.81
C ARG A 7 -35.03 -19.31 33.78
N ARG A 8 -33.93 -18.60 33.53
CA ARG A 8 -33.81 -17.71 32.35
C ARG A 8 -33.55 -18.58 31.12
N GLN A 9 -34.56 -18.69 30.24
CA GLN A 9 -34.35 -19.13 28.86
C GLN A 9 -33.52 -18.06 28.13
N ALA A 10 -32.27 -18.40 27.82
CA ALA A 10 -31.49 -17.63 26.86
C ALA A 10 -32.04 -17.91 25.46
N LEU A 11 -32.82 -16.96 24.92
CA LEU A 11 -33.19 -16.91 23.51
C LEU A 11 -31.91 -16.66 22.69
N GLY A 12 -31.31 -17.73 22.20
CA GLY A 12 -30.23 -17.66 21.21
C GLY A 12 -30.78 -17.13 19.89
N THR A 13 -30.60 -15.84 19.62
CA THR A 13 -30.76 -15.29 18.28
C THR A 13 -29.62 -15.78 17.40
N ALA A 14 -29.79 -16.93 16.77
CA ALA A 14 -28.96 -17.37 15.67
C ALA A 14 -29.13 -16.38 14.51
N ARG A 15 -28.14 -15.50 14.30
CA ARG A 15 -28.07 -14.67 13.09
C ARG A 15 -27.82 -15.61 11.91
N CYS A 16 -28.87 -15.84 11.15
CA CYS A 16 -28.83 -16.56 9.89
C CYS A 16 -27.93 -15.76 8.92
N PHE A 17 -26.72 -16.24 8.64
CA PHE A 17 -25.89 -15.70 7.56
C PHE A 17 -26.54 -16.13 6.24
N SER A 18 -27.36 -15.25 5.67
CA SER A 18 -27.83 -15.40 4.30
C SER A 18 -26.62 -15.44 3.35
N THR A 19 -26.47 -16.55 2.64
CA THR A 19 -25.37 -16.84 1.70
C THR A 19 -25.60 -16.29 0.29
N SER A 20 -26.44 -15.27 0.14
CA SER A 20 -26.52 -14.51 -1.11
C SER A 20 -25.83 -13.15 -0.95
N GLN A 21 -24.49 -13.15 -0.96
CA GLN A 21 -23.74 -11.90 -1.17
C GLN A 21 -24.08 -11.40 -2.58
N ARG A 22 -24.98 -10.42 -2.69
CA ARG A 22 -24.93 -9.49 -3.83
C ARG A 22 -23.51 -8.94 -3.84
N ARG A 23 -22.75 -9.22 -4.89
CA ARG A 23 -21.46 -8.56 -5.14
C ARG A 23 -21.80 -7.10 -5.44
N TYR A 24 -21.35 -6.19 -4.58
CA TYR A 24 -21.47 -4.75 -4.82
C TYR A 24 -20.28 -4.23 -5.64
N ALA A 25 -19.37 -5.10 -6.08
CA ALA A 25 -18.19 -4.70 -6.85
C ALA A 25 -18.59 -4.19 -8.24
N ALA A 26 -18.28 -2.92 -8.51
CA ALA A 26 -18.41 -2.32 -9.83
C ALA A 26 -17.30 -2.81 -10.77
N GLU A 27 -17.57 -2.79 -12.08
CA GLU A 27 -16.55 -3.13 -13.07
C GLU A 27 -15.61 -1.94 -13.33
N VAL A 28 -14.30 -2.16 -13.15
CA VAL A 28 -13.26 -1.17 -13.50
C VAL A 28 -12.77 -1.44 -14.92
N LYS A 29 -13.02 -0.49 -15.83
CA LYS A 29 -12.65 -0.59 -17.25
C LYS A 29 -11.47 0.29 -17.61
N SER A 30 -11.17 1.31 -16.81
CA SER A 30 -10.08 2.27 -17.02
C SER A 30 -9.45 2.69 -15.68
N LEU A 31 -8.15 2.99 -15.70
CA LEU A 31 -7.37 3.35 -14.52
C LEU A 31 -6.63 4.68 -14.73
N GLY A 32 -6.71 5.58 -13.77
CA GLY A 32 -5.75 6.68 -13.59
C GLY A 32 -4.65 6.30 -12.61
N VAL A 33 -3.40 6.67 -12.88
CA VAL A 33 -2.30 6.56 -11.92
C VAL A 33 -1.60 7.89 -11.81
N ILE A 34 -1.48 8.42 -10.59
CA ILE A 34 -0.81 9.71 -10.35
C ILE A 34 0.57 9.44 -9.74
N GLY A 35 1.61 9.94 -10.39
CA GLY A 35 3.01 9.71 -10.08
C GLY A 35 3.64 8.68 -11.04
N ALA A 36 4.62 9.11 -11.83
CA ALA A 36 5.41 8.28 -12.75
C ALA A 36 6.68 7.71 -12.10
N GLY A 37 6.78 7.78 -10.77
CA GLY A 37 7.84 7.14 -10.00
C GLY A 37 7.78 5.61 -10.05
N GLN A 38 8.67 4.96 -9.29
CA GLN A 38 8.80 3.49 -9.28
C GLN A 38 7.49 2.76 -8.95
N MET A 39 6.73 3.26 -7.96
CA MET A 39 5.47 2.64 -7.56
C MET A 39 4.37 2.84 -8.61
N GLY A 40 4.11 4.08 -9.02
CA GLY A 40 3.04 4.37 -9.97
C GLY A 40 3.26 3.73 -11.33
N LEU A 41 4.47 3.77 -11.88
CA LEU A 41 4.78 3.03 -13.12
C LEU A 41 4.59 1.51 -12.96
N GLY A 42 5.00 0.95 -11.81
CA GLY A 42 4.81 -0.46 -11.51
C GLY A 42 3.33 -0.85 -11.45
N ILE A 43 2.48 0.00 -10.86
CA ILE A 43 1.03 -0.18 -10.80
C ILE A 43 0.43 -0.08 -12.20
N ALA A 44 0.79 0.94 -12.97
CA ALA A 44 0.32 1.15 -14.34
C ALA A 44 0.63 -0.05 -15.24
N LEU A 45 1.87 -0.56 -15.20
CA LEU A 45 2.28 -1.73 -15.96
C LEU A 45 1.52 -2.99 -15.57
N VAL A 46 1.31 -3.21 -14.28
CA VAL A 46 0.56 -4.37 -13.79
C VAL A 46 -0.90 -4.29 -14.23
N ALA A 47 -1.53 -3.12 -14.14
CA ALA A 47 -2.89 -2.90 -14.61
C ALA A 47 -3.03 -3.16 -16.11
N ALA A 48 -2.16 -2.56 -16.93
CA ALA A 48 -2.16 -2.75 -18.38
C ALA A 48 -1.90 -4.21 -18.79
N ARG A 49 -0.97 -4.91 -18.12
CA ARG A 49 -0.60 -6.29 -18.48
C ARG A 49 -1.59 -7.34 -17.96
N ALA A 50 -1.95 -7.28 -16.68
CA ALA A 50 -2.73 -8.32 -16.02
C ALA A 50 -4.22 -8.02 -16.08
N ALA A 51 -4.63 -6.79 -15.73
CA ALA A 51 -6.05 -6.41 -15.78
C ALA A 51 -6.52 -6.02 -17.19
N GLN A 52 -5.60 -5.74 -18.11
CA GLN A 52 -5.87 -5.38 -19.51
C GLN A 52 -6.86 -4.22 -19.66
N VAL A 53 -6.68 -3.19 -18.84
CA VAL A 53 -7.45 -1.94 -18.89
C VAL A 53 -6.57 -0.80 -19.41
N PRO A 54 -7.12 0.20 -20.13
CA PRO A 54 -6.43 1.45 -20.41
C PRO A 54 -5.99 2.15 -19.12
N VAL A 55 -4.79 2.72 -19.14
CA VAL A 55 -4.18 3.42 -18.01
C VAL A 55 -3.72 4.81 -18.43
N HIS A 56 -4.15 5.82 -17.68
CA HIS A 56 -3.68 7.21 -17.79
C HIS A 56 -2.65 7.47 -16.70
N LEU A 57 -1.37 7.55 -17.06
CA LEU A 57 -0.26 7.85 -16.15
C LEU A 57 0.00 9.35 -16.12
N ILE A 58 -0.28 9.98 -14.98
CA ILE A 58 -0.15 11.42 -14.78
C ILE A 58 1.06 11.74 -13.91
N ASP A 59 1.89 12.69 -14.33
CA ASP A 59 2.97 13.26 -13.51
C ASP A 59 3.16 14.74 -13.87
N ASN A 60 3.61 15.57 -12.94
CA ASN A 60 3.80 17.00 -13.20
C ASN A 60 5.08 17.31 -14.01
N SER A 61 5.89 16.29 -14.28
CA SER A 61 7.17 16.41 -14.97
C SER A 61 7.20 15.53 -16.21
N GLU A 62 7.26 16.17 -17.38
CA GLU A 62 7.44 15.49 -18.66
C GLU A 62 8.71 14.61 -18.64
N ALA A 63 9.78 15.07 -18.00
CA ALA A 63 11.00 14.29 -17.84
C ALA A 63 10.78 13.01 -17.02
N SER A 64 9.93 13.06 -15.99
CA SER A 64 9.54 11.88 -15.20
C SER A 64 8.74 10.90 -16.05
N ILE A 65 7.79 11.40 -16.86
CA ILE A 65 6.99 10.59 -17.78
C ILE A 65 7.88 9.87 -18.78
N GLN A 66 8.76 10.58 -19.49
CA GLN A 66 9.63 9.99 -20.49
C GLN A 66 10.57 8.94 -19.88
N LYS A 67 11.11 9.21 -18.69
CA LYS A 67 11.92 8.23 -17.93
C LYS A 67 11.10 7.00 -17.57
N ALA A 68 9.86 7.17 -17.14
CA ALA A 68 8.97 6.08 -16.78
C ALA A 68 8.60 5.21 -17.99
N LEU A 69 8.23 5.82 -19.12
CA LEU A 69 7.90 5.10 -20.35
C LEU A 69 9.10 4.34 -20.92
N ALA A 70 10.30 4.94 -20.90
CA ALA A 70 11.53 4.26 -21.29
C ALA A 70 11.83 3.06 -20.38
N PHE A 71 11.62 3.22 -19.07
CA PHE A 71 11.80 2.13 -18.11
C PHE A 71 10.75 1.02 -18.28
N ALA A 72 9.49 1.37 -18.55
CA ALA A 72 8.43 0.43 -18.89
C ALA A 72 8.80 -0.42 -20.11
N LYS A 73 9.26 0.21 -21.20
CA LYS A 73 9.74 -0.50 -22.38
C LYS A 73 10.84 -1.51 -22.00
N LYS A 74 11.85 -1.06 -21.25
CA LYS A 74 12.95 -1.93 -20.80
C LYS A 74 12.48 -3.11 -19.95
N LEU A 75 11.48 -2.92 -19.08
CA LEU A 75 10.90 -3.99 -18.28
C LEU A 75 10.16 -5.02 -19.14
N LEU A 76 9.35 -4.56 -20.10
CA LEU A 76 8.62 -5.42 -21.01
C LEU A 76 9.59 -6.21 -21.92
N ASP A 77 10.58 -5.55 -22.54
CA ASP A 77 11.60 -6.19 -23.38
C ASP A 77 12.38 -7.28 -22.60
N LYS A 78 12.67 -7.01 -21.32
CA LYS A 78 13.33 -7.96 -20.43
C LYS A 78 12.45 -9.18 -20.16
N ASP A 79 11.16 -8.98 -19.93
CA ASP A 79 10.22 -10.09 -19.71
C ASP A 79 9.98 -10.89 -21.01
N VAL A 80 10.00 -10.27 -22.19
CA VAL A 80 10.01 -10.97 -23.50
C VAL A 80 11.26 -11.83 -23.63
N THR A 81 12.43 -11.25 -23.36
CA THR A 81 13.73 -11.96 -23.43
C THR A 81 13.76 -13.16 -22.49
N LYS A 82 13.13 -13.03 -21.31
CA LYS A 82 12.99 -14.10 -20.32
C LYS A 82 11.82 -15.06 -20.60
N GLN A 83 11.15 -14.92 -21.76
CA GLN A 83 10.02 -15.75 -22.18
C GLN A 83 8.86 -15.75 -21.18
N LYS A 84 8.72 -14.68 -20.38
CA LYS A 84 7.60 -14.51 -19.45
C LYS A 84 6.35 -13.94 -20.13
N LEU A 85 6.54 -13.28 -21.28
CA LEU A 85 5.47 -12.74 -22.11
C LEU A 85 5.89 -12.74 -23.58
N THR A 86 4.93 -12.79 -24.49
CA THR A 86 5.18 -12.69 -25.94
C THR A 86 5.35 -11.23 -26.36
N GLN A 87 5.98 -11.00 -27.52
CA GLN A 87 6.11 -9.65 -28.08
C GLN A 87 4.74 -8.98 -28.27
N GLU A 88 3.75 -9.73 -28.74
CA GLU A 88 2.37 -9.26 -28.90
C GLU A 88 1.74 -8.81 -27.57
N GLN A 89 1.96 -9.58 -26.49
CA GLN A 89 1.50 -9.20 -25.15
C GLN A 89 2.20 -7.95 -24.63
N ALA A 90 3.49 -7.78 -24.92
CA ALA A 90 4.25 -6.57 -24.57
C ALA A 90 3.68 -5.34 -25.28
N ASP A 91 3.46 -5.45 -26.59
CA ASP A 91 2.94 -4.36 -27.41
C ASP A 91 1.52 -3.99 -27.03
N LYS A 92 0.66 -4.97 -26.74
CA LYS A 92 -0.69 -4.73 -26.20
C LYS A 92 -0.66 -4.02 -24.85
N ALA A 93 0.20 -4.44 -23.92
CA ALA A 93 0.32 -3.76 -22.63
C ALA A 93 0.79 -2.31 -22.80
N ARG A 94 1.74 -2.08 -23.71
CA ARG A 94 2.24 -0.74 -24.04
C ARG A 94 1.16 0.15 -24.68
N SER A 95 0.35 -0.39 -25.58
CA SER A 95 -0.72 0.38 -26.24
C SER A 95 -1.85 0.80 -25.28
N LEU A 96 -1.95 0.17 -24.12
CA LEU A 96 -2.91 0.55 -23.06
C LEU A 96 -2.40 1.68 -22.17
N LEU A 97 -1.12 2.08 -22.27
CA LEU A 97 -0.55 3.16 -21.47
C LEU A 97 -0.61 4.48 -22.24
N ALA A 98 -1.39 5.43 -21.74
CA ALA A 98 -1.33 6.83 -22.11
C ALA A 98 -0.68 7.62 -20.95
N ALA A 99 0.12 8.63 -21.25
CA ALA A 99 0.73 9.48 -20.25
C ALA A 99 0.52 10.96 -20.58
N SER A 100 0.38 11.78 -19.55
CA SER A 100 0.06 13.21 -19.68
C SER A 100 0.49 13.98 -18.42
N THR A 101 0.65 15.28 -18.54
CA THR A 101 0.81 16.20 -17.40
C THR A 101 -0.52 16.71 -16.86
N GLU A 102 -1.61 16.48 -17.60
CA GLU A 102 -2.91 17.07 -17.32
C GLU A 102 -3.77 16.13 -16.48
N MET A 103 -4.03 16.51 -15.23
CA MET A 103 -4.84 15.68 -14.35
C MET A 103 -6.31 15.59 -14.80
N ASP A 104 -6.78 16.54 -15.61
CA ASP A 104 -8.15 16.54 -16.16
C ASP A 104 -8.40 15.37 -17.15
N ASP A 105 -7.34 14.70 -17.61
CA ASP A 105 -7.43 13.44 -18.37
C ASP A 105 -8.00 12.28 -17.52
N LEU A 106 -8.12 12.47 -16.20
CA LEU A 106 -8.77 11.54 -15.28
C LEU A 106 -10.30 11.73 -15.19
N SER A 107 -10.87 12.65 -15.96
CA SER A 107 -12.31 12.96 -15.93
C SER A 107 -13.24 11.85 -16.46
N SER A 108 -12.67 10.78 -17.02
CA SER A 108 -13.43 9.64 -17.58
C SER A 108 -13.07 8.28 -16.98
N VAL A 109 -12.13 8.23 -16.01
CA VAL A 109 -11.66 6.94 -15.47
C VAL A 109 -12.58 6.36 -14.40
N ASP A 110 -12.56 5.04 -14.23
CA ASP A 110 -13.37 4.34 -13.22
C ASP A 110 -12.66 4.17 -11.87
N PHE A 111 -11.33 4.24 -11.88
CA PHE A 111 -10.49 4.03 -10.71
C PHE A 111 -9.24 4.90 -10.82
N VAL A 112 -8.80 5.52 -9.74
CA VAL A 112 -7.55 6.28 -9.67
C VAL A 112 -6.68 5.70 -8.56
N ILE A 113 -5.37 5.57 -8.79
CA ILE A 113 -4.39 5.23 -7.75
C ILE A 113 -3.33 6.34 -7.69
N GLU A 114 -3.32 7.07 -6.59
CA GLU A 114 -2.31 8.07 -6.26
C GLU A 114 -1.06 7.39 -5.67
N ALA A 115 0.12 7.64 -6.24
CA ALA A 115 1.41 7.08 -5.86
C ALA A 115 2.55 8.13 -5.94
N VAL A 116 2.27 9.34 -5.47
CA VAL A 116 3.22 10.47 -5.36
C VAL A 116 3.97 10.43 -4.00
N PRO A 117 4.95 11.32 -3.77
CA PRO A 117 5.69 11.37 -2.51
C PRO A 117 4.81 11.45 -1.26
N GLU A 118 5.32 10.92 -0.15
CA GLU A 118 4.58 10.74 1.11
C GLU A 118 4.47 12.05 1.92
N LEU A 119 3.88 13.08 1.31
CA LEU A 119 3.65 14.40 1.89
C LEU A 119 2.15 14.62 2.09
N PRO A 120 1.64 14.71 3.35
CA PRO A 120 0.20 14.83 3.59
C PRO A 120 -0.47 16.01 2.89
N PRO A 121 0.08 17.26 2.92
CA PRO A 121 -0.56 18.39 2.23
C PRO A 121 -0.75 18.14 0.73
N LEU A 122 0.29 17.60 0.08
CA LEU A 122 0.26 17.28 -1.35
C LEU A 122 -0.83 16.24 -1.66
N LYS A 123 -0.92 15.16 -0.88
CA LYS A 123 -1.96 14.13 -1.09
C LYS A 123 -3.35 14.70 -0.83
N PHE A 124 -3.54 15.52 0.20
CA PHE A 124 -4.85 16.15 0.46
C PHE A 124 -5.28 17.05 -0.69
N ASP A 125 -4.36 17.84 -1.26
CA ASP A 125 -4.66 18.69 -2.41
C ASP A 125 -5.02 17.87 -3.67
N ILE A 126 -4.28 16.78 -3.92
CA ILE A 126 -4.60 15.84 -5.00
C ILE A 126 -6.01 15.28 -4.82
N PHE A 127 -6.35 14.78 -3.63
CA PHE A 127 -7.66 14.17 -3.37
C PHE A 127 -8.81 15.18 -3.44
N ARG A 128 -8.59 16.43 -3.00
CA ARG A 128 -9.57 17.52 -3.20
C ARG A 128 -9.84 17.75 -4.68
N ARG A 129 -8.79 17.81 -5.50
CA ARG A 129 -8.95 18.00 -6.95
C ARG A 129 -9.61 16.79 -7.60
N LEU A 130 -9.19 15.55 -7.28
CA LEU A 130 -9.81 14.32 -7.79
C LEU A 130 -11.30 14.23 -7.48
N ALA A 131 -11.73 14.68 -6.30
CA ALA A 131 -13.15 14.73 -5.95
C ALA A 131 -13.97 15.61 -6.89
N GLN A 132 -13.35 16.63 -7.50
CA GLN A 132 -13.97 17.57 -8.44
C GLN A 132 -13.95 17.05 -9.89
N ILE A 133 -12.81 16.50 -10.33
CA ILE A 133 -12.61 16.16 -11.76
C ILE A 133 -13.09 14.76 -12.13
N CYS A 134 -12.96 13.79 -11.22
CA CYS A 134 -13.28 12.40 -11.53
C CYS A 134 -14.81 12.20 -11.50
N PRO A 135 -15.35 11.30 -12.35
CA PRO A 135 -16.75 10.92 -12.31
C PRO A 135 -17.19 10.52 -10.91
N LYS A 136 -18.47 10.74 -10.57
CA LYS A 136 -19.01 10.42 -9.22
C LYS A 136 -18.92 8.93 -8.88
N HIS A 137 -18.86 8.05 -9.87
CA HIS A 137 -18.68 6.61 -9.68
C HIS A 137 -17.22 6.17 -9.48
N ALA A 138 -16.25 7.03 -9.83
CA ALA A 138 -14.85 6.62 -9.84
C ALA A 138 -14.30 6.41 -8.43
N ILE A 139 -13.54 5.34 -8.20
CA ILE A 139 -12.87 5.13 -6.90
C ILE A 139 -11.57 5.92 -6.85
N LEU A 140 -11.33 6.56 -5.71
CA LEU A 140 -10.14 7.38 -5.45
C LEU A 140 -9.24 6.64 -4.47
N ALA A 141 -8.21 5.95 -4.97
CA ALA A 141 -7.30 5.19 -4.14
C ALA A 141 -5.94 5.88 -3.96
N THR A 142 -5.29 5.63 -2.82
CA THR A 142 -3.90 6.02 -2.56
C THR A 142 -3.04 4.78 -2.29
N ASN A 143 -1.77 4.81 -2.68
CA ASN A 143 -0.76 3.79 -2.37
C ASN A 143 0.06 4.14 -1.11
N THR A 144 -0.40 5.07 -0.26
CA THR A 144 0.30 5.46 0.97
C THR A 144 0.60 4.27 1.88
N SER A 145 1.73 4.32 2.59
CA SER A 145 2.17 3.30 3.54
C SER A 145 1.93 3.71 5.00
N SER A 146 1.55 4.96 5.25
CA SER A 146 1.54 5.53 6.60
C SER A 146 0.49 6.61 6.87
N ILE A 147 -0.04 7.28 5.85
CA ILE A 147 -0.98 8.39 6.05
C ILE A 147 -2.38 7.82 6.26
N SER A 148 -3.08 8.31 7.30
CA SER A 148 -4.45 7.89 7.59
C SER A 148 -5.39 8.09 6.39
N ILE A 149 -6.08 7.01 6.04
CA ILE A 149 -7.04 7.00 4.94
C ILE A 149 -8.26 7.84 5.28
N THR A 150 -8.65 7.86 6.55
CA THR A 150 -9.72 8.71 7.07
C THR A 150 -9.41 10.19 6.86
N LYS A 151 -8.15 10.62 7.07
CA LYS A 151 -7.71 12.00 6.84
C LYS A 151 -7.70 12.35 5.34
N ILE A 152 -7.20 11.44 4.49
CA ILE A 152 -7.20 11.62 3.03
C ILE A 152 -8.64 11.71 2.51
N ALA A 153 -9.54 10.84 2.97
CA ALA A 153 -10.94 10.85 2.59
C ALA A 153 -11.65 12.14 3.02
N ALA A 154 -11.36 12.65 4.22
CA ALA A 154 -11.92 13.91 4.70
C ALA A 154 -11.50 15.12 3.85
N ALA A 155 -10.32 15.10 3.22
CA ALA A 155 -9.85 16.19 2.37
C ALA A 155 -10.64 16.35 1.04
N THR A 156 -11.52 15.41 0.71
CA THR A 156 -12.32 15.44 -0.53
C THR A 156 -13.53 16.37 -0.48
N THR A 157 -13.87 16.91 0.69
CA THR A 157 -15.03 17.78 0.92
C THR A 157 -14.72 18.80 2.01
N ASP A 158 -15.31 19.99 1.92
CA ASP A 158 -15.31 20.98 3.00
C ASP A 158 -16.51 20.78 3.95
N ASP A 159 -17.53 20.02 3.53
CA ASP A 159 -18.68 19.64 4.35
C ASP A 159 -18.46 18.22 4.91
N PRO A 160 -18.25 18.05 6.23
CA PRO A 160 -18.00 16.74 6.84
C PRO A 160 -19.21 15.79 6.80
N THR A 161 -20.40 16.29 6.44
CA THR A 161 -21.62 15.48 6.30
C THR A 161 -21.85 14.99 4.86
N ASP A 162 -21.21 15.61 3.87
CA ASP A 162 -21.23 15.12 2.49
C ASP A 162 -20.24 13.97 2.31
N THR A 163 -20.78 12.75 2.21
CA THR A 163 -19.99 11.53 2.02
C THR A 163 -19.87 11.10 0.56
N SER A 164 -20.39 11.88 -0.39
CA SER A 164 -20.44 11.51 -1.81
C SER A 164 -19.05 11.26 -2.41
N ALA A 165 -18.03 12.03 -1.99
CA ALA A 165 -16.65 11.86 -2.40
C ALA A 165 -15.81 11.05 -1.40
N SER A 166 -15.97 11.28 -0.10
CA SER A 166 -15.15 10.60 0.91
C SER A 166 -15.43 9.10 0.98
N SER A 167 -16.66 8.66 0.66
CA SER A 167 -17.03 7.24 0.71
C SER A 167 -16.43 6.38 -0.40
N ARG A 168 -15.96 7.02 -1.49
CA ARG A 168 -15.26 6.37 -2.60
C ARG A 168 -13.74 6.44 -2.49
N VAL A 169 -13.21 6.81 -1.30
CA VAL A 169 -11.77 6.82 -1.00
C VAL A 169 -11.34 5.53 -0.31
N VAL A 170 -10.21 4.97 -0.73
CA VAL A 170 -9.62 3.74 -0.16
C VAL A 170 -8.10 3.74 -0.30
N SER A 171 -7.39 2.85 0.39
CA SER A 171 -5.98 2.58 0.09
C SER A 171 -5.80 1.30 -0.72
N THR A 172 -4.85 1.31 -1.64
CA THR A 172 -4.32 0.13 -2.34
C THR A 172 -2.81 0.08 -2.14
N HIS A 173 -2.37 -0.30 -0.94
CA HIS A 173 -0.96 -0.32 -0.57
C HIS A 173 -0.24 -1.52 -1.22
N PHE A 174 0.40 -1.26 -2.37
CA PHE A 174 1.20 -2.23 -3.10
C PHE A 174 2.59 -2.38 -2.49
N MET A 175 3.11 -3.61 -2.53
CA MET A 175 4.45 -3.92 -2.05
C MET A 175 5.49 -3.74 -3.15
N ASN A 176 6.63 -3.15 -2.80
CA ASN A 176 7.74 -2.93 -3.73
C ASN A 176 8.62 -4.19 -3.90
N PRO A 177 9.05 -4.56 -5.12
CA PRO A 177 8.65 -4.05 -6.44
C PRO A 177 7.28 -4.55 -6.91
N VAL A 178 6.43 -3.63 -7.35
CA VAL A 178 5.02 -3.91 -7.69
C VAL A 178 4.85 -5.03 -8.72
N PRO A 179 5.63 -5.15 -9.82
CA PRO A 179 5.43 -6.24 -10.79
C PRO A 179 5.78 -7.64 -10.25
N VAL A 180 6.53 -7.73 -9.16
CA VAL A 180 7.04 -8.99 -8.59
C VAL A 180 6.26 -9.38 -7.35
N GLN A 181 5.98 -8.43 -6.45
CA GLN A 181 5.28 -8.72 -5.21
C GLN A 181 3.81 -9.03 -5.47
N LYS A 182 3.32 -10.10 -4.86
CA LYS A 182 1.93 -10.56 -5.01
C LYS A 182 0.98 -9.84 -4.05
N GLY A 183 1.46 -9.46 -2.87
CA GLY A 183 0.64 -8.84 -1.84
C GLY A 183 0.22 -7.40 -2.19
N VAL A 184 -1.03 -7.08 -1.87
CA VAL A 184 -1.54 -5.72 -1.79
C VAL A 184 -2.46 -5.64 -0.58
N GLU A 185 -2.31 -4.58 0.20
CA GLU A 185 -3.17 -4.32 1.34
C GLU A 185 -4.23 -3.27 0.96
N ILE A 186 -5.50 -3.58 1.22
CA ILE A 186 -6.63 -2.70 0.95
C ILE A 186 -7.13 -2.16 2.28
N ILE A 187 -7.01 -0.84 2.48
CA ILE A 187 -7.31 -0.20 3.76
C ILE A 187 -8.53 0.70 3.63
N SER A 188 -9.54 0.46 4.46
CA SER A 188 -10.73 1.29 4.55
C SER A 188 -10.54 2.41 5.58
N GLY A 189 -10.75 3.65 5.16
CA GLY A 189 -10.99 4.77 6.07
C GLY A 189 -12.38 4.67 6.71
N LEU A 190 -12.66 5.54 7.68
CA LEU A 190 -13.96 5.57 8.36
C LEU A 190 -15.13 5.76 7.38
N GLN A 191 -14.91 6.55 6.33
CA GLN A 191 -15.93 6.92 5.34
C GLN A 191 -16.11 5.87 4.25
N THR A 192 -15.12 5.01 4.01
CA THR A 192 -15.07 4.09 2.85
C THR A 192 -16.30 3.19 2.79
N SER A 193 -17.02 3.25 1.68
CA SER A 193 -18.20 2.41 1.47
C SER A 193 -17.81 0.95 1.22
N LYS A 194 -18.73 0.04 1.52
CA LYS A 194 -18.58 -1.40 1.26
C LYS A 194 -18.35 -1.69 -0.24
N GLU A 195 -19.08 -1.00 -1.10
CA GLU A 195 -18.93 -1.09 -2.56
C GLU A 195 -17.53 -0.69 -3.02
N THR A 196 -16.98 0.39 -2.47
CA THR A 196 -15.61 0.84 -2.77
C THR A 196 -14.57 -0.20 -2.38
N LEU A 197 -14.69 -0.74 -1.16
CA LEU A 197 -13.80 -1.80 -0.68
C LEU A 197 -13.88 -3.05 -1.56
N GLU A 198 -15.09 -3.54 -1.85
CA GLU A 198 -15.28 -4.73 -2.69
C GLU A 198 -14.75 -4.53 -4.11
N THR A 199 -14.99 -3.37 -4.71
CA THR A 199 -14.47 -3.03 -6.04
C THR A 199 -12.95 -2.96 -6.06
N ALA A 200 -12.33 -2.33 -5.05
CA ALA A 200 -10.86 -2.26 -4.94
C ALA A 200 -10.23 -3.65 -4.77
N VAL A 201 -10.86 -4.52 -3.97
CA VAL A 201 -10.44 -5.92 -3.80
C VAL A 201 -10.50 -6.67 -5.13
N GLU A 202 -11.63 -6.63 -5.83
CA GLU A 202 -11.79 -7.37 -7.09
C GLU A 202 -10.89 -6.81 -8.21
N PHE A 203 -10.71 -5.49 -8.28
CA PHE A 203 -9.79 -4.89 -9.24
C PHE A 203 -8.33 -5.29 -8.97
N CYS A 204 -7.92 -5.30 -7.70
CA CYS A 204 -6.59 -5.78 -7.32
C CYS A 204 -6.37 -7.27 -7.63
N LYS A 205 -7.39 -8.12 -7.46
CA LYS A 205 -7.33 -9.52 -7.90
C LYS A 205 -7.22 -9.64 -9.43
N LYS A 206 -7.94 -8.80 -10.19
CA LYS A 206 -7.84 -8.72 -11.66
C LYS A 206 -6.42 -8.32 -12.10
N MET A 207 -5.72 -7.53 -11.29
CA MET A 207 -4.29 -7.22 -11.44
C MET A 207 -3.33 -8.37 -11.04
N GLY A 208 -3.86 -9.55 -10.69
CA GLY A 208 -3.07 -10.72 -10.27
C GLY A 208 -2.49 -10.61 -8.86
N LYS A 209 -3.07 -9.74 -8.01
CA LYS A 209 -2.64 -9.56 -6.62
C LYS A 209 -3.42 -10.43 -5.64
N ILE A 210 -2.77 -10.72 -4.52
CA ILE A 210 -3.36 -11.33 -3.34
C ILE A 210 -3.69 -10.20 -2.37
N THR A 211 -4.99 -9.97 -2.15
CA THR A 211 -5.51 -8.88 -1.35
C THR A 211 -5.63 -9.27 0.11
N SER A 212 -5.14 -8.43 1.02
CA SER A 212 -5.49 -8.43 2.44
C SER A 212 -6.29 -7.17 2.76
N VAL A 213 -7.26 -7.26 3.66
CA VAL A 213 -8.09 -6.11 4.05
C VAL A 213 -7.79 -5.72 5.48
N SER A 214 -7.65 -4.43 5.75
CA SER A 214 -7.48 -3.88 7.10
C SER A 214 -8.26 -2.59 7.29
N ALA A 215 -8.46 -2.22 8.55
CA ALA A 215 -9.02 -0.91 8.91
C ALA A 215 -7.88 0.13 8.97
N ASP A 216 -8.23 1.40 8.77
CA ASP A 216 -7.31 2.52 8.95
C ASP A 216 -6.79 2.59 10.39
N ALA A 217 -5.54 2.19 10.56
CA ALA A 217 -4.84 2.14 11.84
C ALA A 217 -3.34 2.42 11.61
N PRO A 218 -2.61 2.93 12.61
CA PRO A 218 -1.19 3.21 12.48
C PRO A 218 -0.40 1.96 12.02
N GLY A 219 0.29 2.10 10.89
CA GLY A 219 1.07 1.03 10.23
C GLY A 219 0.25 -0.06 9.53
N PHE A 220 -1.07 0.12 9.42
CA PHE A 220 -2.00 -0.83 8.81
C PHE A 220 -1.81 -2.25 9.36
N LEU A 221 -1.81 -3.28 8.52
CA LEU A 221 -1.54 -4.67 8.93
C LEU A 221 -0.05 -5.00 8.77
N ALA A 222 0.52 -4.75 7.59
CA ALA A 222 1.87 -5.20 7.27
C ALA A 222 2.93 -4.53 8.16
N ASN A 223 2.96 -3.20 8.19
CA ASN A 223 3.99 -2.46 8.93
C ASN A 223 3.79 -2.54 10.45
N ARG A 224 2.53 -2.64 10.92
CA ARG A 224 2.20 -2.83 12.34
C ARG A 224 2.75 -4.14 12.91
N ILE A 225 2.97 -5.16 12.07
CA ILE A 225 3.58 -6.44 12.46
C ILE A 225 5.08 -6.44 12.17
N LEU A 226 5.47 -6.04 10.95
CA LEU A 226 6.84 -6.13 10.46
C LEU A 226 7.81 -5.20 11.20
N MET A 227 7.42 -3.94 11.45
CA MET A 227 8.33 -2.95 12.02
C MET A 227 8.69 -3.28 13.48
N PRO A 228 7.75 -3.66 14.37
CA PRO A 228 8.11 -4.12 15.71
C PRO A 228 8.99 -5.37 15.70
N TYR A 229 8.74 -6.31 14.77
CA TYR A 229 9.59 -7.50 14.61
C TYR A 229 11.03 -7.13 14.25
N ILE A 230 11.23 -6.22 13.29
CA ILE A 230 12.56 -5.71 12.95
C ILE A 230 13.17 -4.95 14.13
N ASN A 231 12.41 -4.06 14.76
CA ASN A 231 12.88 -3.24 15.87
C ASN A 231 13.32 -4.10 17.06
N GLU A 232 12.61 -5.19 17.35
CA GLU A 232 13.00 -6.14 18.40
C GLU A 232 14.32 -6.84 18.07
N ALA A 233 14.57 -7.19 16.81
CA ALA A 233 15.88 -7.72 16.40
C ALA A 233 17.01 -6.70 16.61
N VAL A 234 16.74 -5.41 16.37
CA VAL A 234 17.71 -4.34 16.67
C VAL A 234 17.92 -4.20 18.18
N ILE A 235 16.88 -4.34 19.01
CA ILE A 235 16.99 -4.31 20.48
C ILE A 235 17.81 -5.50 20.98
N CYS A 236 17.62 -6.71 20.44
CA CYS A 236 18.44 -7.88 20.77
C CYS A 236 19.93 -7.64 20.46
N LEU A 237 20.23 -7.00 19.33
CA LEU A 237 21.60 -6.61 18.99
C LEU A 237 22.14 -5.54 19.94
N GLU A 238 21.36 -4.50 20.20
CA GLU A 238 21.69 -3.39 21.10
C GLU A 238 21.98 -3.84 22.54
N THR A 239 21.22 -4.82 23.03
CA THR A 239 21.33 -5.33 24.41
C THR A 239 22.28 -6.52 24.55
N GLY A 240 22.89 -6.99 23.45
CA GLY A 240 23.87 -8.07 23.45
C GLY A 240 23.29 -9.48 23.63
N VAL A 241 22.00 -9.69 23.30
CA VAL A 241 21.38 -11.03 23.31
C VAL A 241 22.01 -11.95 22.27
N GLY A 242 22.43 -11.39 21.13
CA GLY A 242 23.15 -12.11 20.09
C GLY A 242 23.86 -11.13 19.14
N ASP A 243 24.87 -11.62 18.44
CA ASP A 243 25.50 -10.87 17.36
C ASP A 243 24.59 -10.80 16.13
N ARG A 244 24.92 -9.88 15.21
CA ARG A 244 24.18 -9.62 13.97
C ARG A 244 23.93 -10.89 13.16
N ASP A 245 24.96 -11.71 12.97
CA ASP A 245 24.91 -12.87 12.07
C ASP A 245 24.11 -14.00 12.69
N SER A 246 24.24 -14.19 14.02
CA SER A 246 23.44 -15.13 14.80
C SER A 246 21.95 -14.77 14.80
N ILE A 247 21.60 -13.49 14.97
CA ILE A 247 20.20 -13.00 14.93
C ILE A 247 19.57 -13.27 13.55
N ASP A 248 20.26 -12.91 12.47
CA ASP A 248 19.72 -13.14 11.13
C ASP A 248 19.68 -14.63 10.76
N ALA A 249 20.70 -15.41 11.16
CA ALA A 249 20.76 -16.85 10.90
C ALA A 249 19.65 -17.62 11.63
N ILE A 250 19.38 -17.32 12.91
CA ILE A 250 18.33 -18.03 13.65
C ILE A 250 16.94 -17.69 13.11
N MET A 251 16.69 -16.44 12.73
CA MET A 251 15.41 -16.09 12.13
C MET A 251 15.25 -16.77 10.78
N LYS A 252 16.25 -16.68 9.90
CA LYS A 252 16.21 -17.29 8.56
C LYS A 252 16.05 -18.81 8.63
N ASN A 253 16.89 -19.50 9.40
CA ASN A 253 16.94 -20.96 9.39
C ASN A 253 16.00 -21.62 10.40
N GLY A 254 15.72 -20.93 11.52
CA GLY A 254 14.84 -21.44 12.58
C GLY A 254 13.35 -21.14 12.36
N THR A 255 13.02 -20.02 11.71
CA THR A 255 11.62 -19.64 11.41
C THR A 255 11.27 -19.68 9.92
N ASN A 256 12.24 -20.02 9.08
CA ASN A 256 12.10 -20.17 7.64
C ASN A 256 11.66 -18.89 6.90
N VAL A 257 11.99 -17.72 7.44
CA VAL A 257 11.86 -16.45 6.70
C VAL A 257 12.98 -16.35 5.66
N PRO A 258 12.73 -15.76 4.47
CA PRO A 258 13.71 -15.76 3.37
C PRO A 258 14.95 -14.89 3.65
N MET A 259 14.82 -13.94 4.56
CA MET A 259 15.84 -12.94 4.91
C MET A 259 15.74 -12.63 6.40
N GLY A 260 16.88 -12.54 7.08
CA GLY A 260 16.93 -12.16 8.48
C GLY A 260 16.46 -10.71 8.69
N PRO A 261 15.96 -10.36 9.88
CA PRO A 261 15.36 -9.04 10.14
C PRO A 261 16.33 -7.87 9.98
N LEU A 262 17.61 -8.03 10.32
CA LEU A 262 18.60 -6.95 10.23
C LEU A 262 18.98 -6.69 8.77
N GLN A 263 19.26 -7.76 8.00
CA GLN A 263 19.46 -7.64 6.56
C GLN A 263 18.22 -7.10 5.86
N LEU A 264 17.02 -7.50 6.28
CA LEU A 264 15.78 -6.96 5.72
C LEU A 264 15.64 -5.46 6.00
N ALA A 265 15.97 -5.01 7.20
CA ALA A 265 15.99 -3.59 7.55
C ALA A 265 16.93 -2.79 6.63
N ASP A 266 18.13 -3.32 6.33
CA ASP A 266 19.07 -2.67 5.42
C ASP A 266 18.55 -2.56 3.97
N PHE A 267 17.72 -3.51 3.53
CA PHE A 267 17.08 -3.45 2.21
C PHE A 267 15.88 -2.49 2.17
N ILE A 268 15.15 -2.35 3.28
CA ILE A 268 14.05 -1.38 3.43
C ILE A 268 14.60 0.05 3.55
N GLY A 269 15.71 0.20 4.27
CA GLY A 269 16.29 1.47 4.68
C GLY A 269 15.99 1.79 6.13
N LEU A 270 17.04 2.04 6.92
CA LEU A 270 16.91 2.21 8.38
C LEU A 270 16.14 3.48 8.76
N ASP A 271 16.25 4.53 7.97
CA ASP A 271 15.45 5.76 8.09
C ASP A 271 13.96 5.51 7.89
N THR A 272 13.60 4.66 6.91
CA THR A 272 12.21 4.23 6.69
C THR A 272 11.71 3.42 7.89
N CYS A 273 12.49 2.44 8.37
CA CYS A 273 12.14 1.66 9.55
C CYS A 273 11.92 2.55 10.78
N LEU A 274 12.85 3.47 11.04
CA LEU A 274 12.76 4.41 12.16
C LEU A 274 11.55 5.34 12.04
N SER A 275 11.30 5.87 10.84
CA SER A 275 10.15 6.74 10.57
C SER A 275 8.84 6.04 10.89
N ILE A 276 8.67 4.79 10.43
CA ILE A 276 7.44 4.03 10.71
C ILE A 276 7.31 3.68 12.20
N MET A 277 8.40 3.32 12.89
CA MET A 277 8.35 3.11 14.35
C MET A 277 7.95 4.38 15.10
N LYS A 278 8.42 5.56 14.67
CA LYS A 278 8.00 6.85 15.23
C LYS A 278 6.53 7.14 14.99
N VAL A 279 5.99 6.83 13.80
CA VAL A 279 4.56 6.94 13.50
C VAL A 279 3.74 6.01 14.40
N LEU A 280 4.13 4.74 14.49
CA LEU A 280 3.47 3.76 15.36
C LEU A 280 3.44 4.23 16.82
N HIS A 281 4.58 4.67 17.35
CA HIS A 281 4.68 5.17 18.72
C HIS A 281 3.85 6.45 18.94
N GLY A 282 3.96 7.42 18.03
CA GLY A 282 3.30 8.71 18.15
C GLY A 282 1.78 8.63 18.03
N GLU A 283 1.26 7.83 17.10
CA GLU A 283 -0.19 7.72 16.89
C GLU A 283 -0.88 6.78 17.88
N THR A 284 -0.16 5.78 18.42
CA THR A 284 -0.73 4.88 19.44
C THR A 284 -0.51 5.37 20.87
N GLY A 285 0.53 6.17 21.12
CA GLY A 285 0.98 6.53 22.46
C GLY A 285 1.52 5.36 23.29
N ASP A 286 1.74 4.20 22.67
CA ASP A 286 2.10 2.95 23.36
C ASP A 286 3.62 2.70 23.29
N SER A 287 4.26 2.64 24.46
CA SER A 287 5.70 2.41 24.61
C SER A 287 6.18 1.06 24.07
N LYS A 288 5.27 0.13 23.80
CA LYS A 288 5.53 -1.08 23.00
C LYS A 288 6.18 -0.74 21.66
N TYR A 289 5.80 0.36 21.03
CA TYR A 289 6.31 0.79 19.73
C TYR A 289 7.50 1.75 19.82
N ARG A 290 8.16 1.87 20.97
CA ARG A 290 9.35 2.73 21.08
C ARG A 290 10.45 2.25 20.10
N PRO A 291 11.03 3.15 19.29
CA PRO A 291 12.14 2.77 18.42
C PRO A 291 13.38 2.41 19.26
N SER A 292 14.18 1.46 18.78
CA SER A 292 15.50 1.16 19.34
C SER A 292 16.40 2.40 19.31
N VAL A 293 17.23 2.56 20.35
CA VAL A 293 18.18 3.68 20.42
C VAL A 293 19.31 3.47 19.40
N LEU A 294 19.77 2.23 19.21
CA LEU A 294 20.73 1.85 18.16
C LEU A 294 20.20 2.20 16.77
N LEU A 295 18.94 1.86 16.46
CA LEU A 295 18.33 2.21 15.17
C LEU A 295 18.37 3.73 14.94
N GLY A 296 18.02 4.51 15.97
CA GLY A 296 18.12 5.97 15.93
C GLY A 296 19.55 6.44 15.61
N LYS A 297 20.54 5.96 16.36
CA LYS A 297 21.96 6.33 16.17
C LYS A 297 22.51 5.97 14.79
N MET A 298 22.12 4.82 14.23
CA MET A 298 22.55 4.42 12.89
C MET A 298 22.00 5.34 11.80
N VAL A 299 20.73 5.77 11.95
CA VAL A 299 20.13 6.76 11.04
C VAL A 299 20.82 8.11 11.18
N ASP A 300 21.08 8.57 12.41
CA ASP A 300 21.80 9.83 12.67
C ASP A 300 23.23 9.81 12.09
N ALA A 301 23.88 8.64 12.05
CA ALA A 301 25.18 8.42 11.43
C ALA A 301 25.15 8.31 9.90
N GLY A 302 23.97 8.35 9.27
CA GLY A 302 23.80 8.17 7.82
C GLY A 302 23.99 6.73 7.33
N TRP A 303 23.95 5.74 8.23
CA TRP A 303 24.03 4.32 7.89
C TRP A 303 22.63 3.81 7.58
N LEU A 304 22.16 4.09 6.37
CA LEU A 304 20.78 3.84 5.94
C LEU A 304 20.58 2.47 5.28
N GLY A 305 21.54 1.55 5.40
CA GLY A 305 21.50 0.23 4.79
C GLY A 305 22.07 0.22 3.37
N LYS A 306 21.48 -0.63 2.51
CA LYS A 306 21.99 -0.88 1.15
C LYS A 306 22.08 0.38 0.30
N LYS A 307 21.17 1.34 0.50
CA LYS A 307 21.13 2.58 -0.30
C LYS A 307 22.27 3.56 0.01
N SER A 308 22.91 3.44 1.17
CA SER A 308 24.09 4.23 1.56
C SER A 308 25.38 3.40 1.57
N GLY A 309 25.33 2.14 1.13
CA GLY A 309 26.47 1.20 1.18
C GLY A 309 26.79 0.65 2.58
N LYS A 310 26.06 1.08 3.62
CA LYS A 310 26.31 0.69 5.01
C LYS A 310 25.06 0.79 5.88
N GLY A 311 24.80 -0.26 6.65
CA GLY A 311 23.80 -0.36 7.72
C GLY A 311 24.26 -1.35 8.77
N PHE A 312 23.49 -2.41 9.04
CA PHE A 312 23.98 -3.55 9.82
C PHE A 312 25.04 -4.36 9.05
N TYR A 313 24.95 -4.36 7.73
CA TYR A 313 25.92 -4.92 6.80
C TYR A 313 26.60 -3.83 5.97
N GLU A 314 27.72 -4.18 5.34
CA GLU A 314 28.40 -3.36 4.32
C GLU A 314 28.07 -3.92 2.92
N TYR A 315 27.83 -3.03 1.94
CA TYR A 315 27.30 -3.36 0.62
C TYR A 315 28.10 -2.75 -0.52
#